data_AF-A0A529TWG0-F1
#
_entry.id   AF-A0A529TWG0-F1
#
_cell.length_a   1.000
_cell.length_b   1.000
_cell.length_c   1.000
_cell.angle_alpha   90.00
_cell.angle_beta   90.00
_cell.angle_gamma   90.00
#
_symmetry.space_group_name_H-M   'P 1'
#
loop_
_entity.id
_entity.type
_entity.pdbx_description
1 polymer ?
#
loop_
_entity_poly.entity_id
_entity_poly.type
_entity_poly.pdbx_seq_one_letter_code
_entity_poly.pdbx_strand_id
1 'polypeptide(L)'
;MPTSHDLSGLMKFLTRDEWRECFEEVFNEHFDRVLDGEGDFEDLAEVLGEHWTNALWGCAFEDFLTQDFEGEPSNMVDEYLKRRGWKESAQARAYIAALRTSVMSLYEVS
;
A
#
# COMPACT_ATOMS: atom_id res chain seq x y z
N MET A 1 -16.28 -13.75 7.19
CA MET A 1 -16.76 -12.35 7.15
C MET A 1 -15.56 -11.50 6.79
N PRO A 2 -15.61 -10.66 5.76
CA PRO A 2 -14.60 -9.62 5.57
C PRO A 2 -14.54 -8.79 6.86
N THR A 3 -13.35 -8.58 7.40
CA THR A 3 -13.15 -7.60 8.47
C THR A 3 -13.45 -6.21 7.88
N SER A 4 -13.80 -5.23 8.71
CA SER A 4 -14.14 -3.86 8.26
C SER A 4 -13.02 -3.16 7.46
N HIS A 5 -11.83 -3.77 7.42
CA HIS A 5 -10.60 -3.28 6.78
C HIS A 5 -10.03 -4.31 5.80
N ASP A 6 -10.86 -5.16 5.19
CA ASP A 6 -10.40 -6.11 4.17
C ASP A 6 -9.91 -5.36 2.91
N LEU A 7 -8.59 -5.35 2.70
CA LEU A 7 -7.93 -4.74 1.55
C LEU A 7 -7.56 -5.76 0.48
N SER A 8 -8.01 -7.02 0.58
CA SER A 8 -7.61 -8.09 -0.34
C SER A 8 -7.99 -7.82 -1.79
N GLY A 9 -9.10 -7.12 -2.04
CA GLY A 9 -9.50 -6.68 -3.37
C GLY A 9 -8.55 -5.64 -3.97
N LEU A 10 -8.09 -4.70 -3.13
CA LEU A 10 -7.15 -3.65 -3.50
C LEU A 10 -5.74 -4.22 -3.73
N MET A 11 -5.26 -5.11 -2.85
CA MET A 11 -4.00 -5.84 -3.04
C MET A 11 -3.99 -6.69 -4.32
N LYS A 12 -5.12 -7.32 -4.66
CA LYS A 12 -5.25 -8.02 -5.96
C LYS A 12 -5.20 -7.05 -7.13
N PHE A 13 -5.73 -5.84 -6.98
CA PHE A 13 -5.72 -4.83 -8.03
C PHE A 13 -4.32 -4.28 -8.31
N LEU A 14 -3.50 -4.14 -7.27
CA LEU A 14 -2.08 -3.77 -7.35
C LEU A 14 -1.27 -4.67 -8.30
N THR A 15 -1.65 -5.94 -8.46
CA THR A 15 -0.89 -6.90 -9.28
C THR A 15 -0.90 -6.62 -10.79
N ARG A 16 -1.65 -5.60 -11.23
CA ARG A 16 -1.69 -5.14 -12.63
C ARG A 16 -0.44 -4.35 -12.97
N ASP A 17 0.09 -4.54 -14.16
CA ASP A 17 1.36 -3.95 -14.61
C ASP A 17 1.43 -2.43 -14.37
N GLU A 18 0.37 -1.70 -14.71
CA GLU A 18 0.27 -0.23 -14.54
C GLU A 18 0.43 0.26 -13.09
N TRP A 19 0.10 -0.56 -12.09
CA TRP A 19 0.23 -0.19 -10.67
C TRP A 19 1.40 -0.86 -9.98
N ARG A 20 1.85 -2.00 -10.52
CA ARG A 20 3.01 -2.72 -10.01
C ARG A 20 4.27 -1.86 -10.12
N GLU A 21 4.50 -1.24 -11.27
CA GLU A 21 5.67 -0.38 -11.50
C GLU A 21 5.64 0.84 -10.57
N CYS A 22 4.51 1.55 -10.49
CA CYS A 22 4.34 2.67 -9.56
C CYS A 22 4.54 2.27 -8.09
N PHE A 23 4.07 1.08 -7.69
CA PHE A 23 4.29 0.59 -6.32
C PHE A 23 5.74 0.22 -6.07
N GLU A 24 6.42 -0.38 -7.05
CA GLU A 24 7.85 -0.71 -6.96
C GLU A 24 8.70 0.55 -6.77
N GLU A 25 8.38 1.66 -7.46
CA GLU A 25 9.04 2.94 -7.24
C GLU A 25 8.92 3.42 -5.78
N VAL A 26 7.70 3.47 -5.24
CA VAL A 26 7.47 3.86 -3.84
C VAL A 26 8.14 2.88 -2.87
N PHE A 27 8.06 1.59 -3.15
CA PHE A 27 8.67 0.55 -2.32
C PHE A 27 10.19 0.73 -2.23
N ASN A 28 10.84 0.99 -3.36
CA ASN A 28 12.28 1.23 -3.43
C ASN A 28 12.68 2.52 -2.71
N GLU A 29 11.87 3.58 -2.79
CA GLU A 29 12.08 4.81 -2.00
C GLU A 29 12.11 4.56 -0.48
N HIS A 30 11.31 3.62 0.02
CA HIS A 30 11.31 3.23 1.43
C HIS A 30 12.52 2.37 1.81
N PHE A 31 12.94 1.43 0.97
CA PHE A 31 13.81 0.33 1.39
C PHE A 31 15.20 0.27 0.74
N ASP A 32 15.41 0.81 -0.47
CA ASP A 32 16.69 0.67 -1.20
C ASP A 32 17.89 1.13 -0.36
N ARG A 33 17.71 2.24 0.36
CA ARG A 33 18.77 2.81 1.20
C ARG A 33 19.14 1.89 2.37
N VAL A 34 18.18 1.15 2.92
CA VAL A 34 18.41 0.24 4.05
C VAL A 34 18.97 -1.11 3.57
N LEU A 35 18.60 -1.52 2.36
CA LEU A 35 19.06 -2.76 1.73
C LEU A 35 20.44 -2.62 1.05
N ASP A 36 20.97 -1.39 0.94
CA ASP A 36 22.29 -1.05 0.37
C ASP A 36 22.53 -1.62 -1.04
N GLY A 37 21.45 -1.92 -1.77
CA GLY A 37 21.48 -2.52 -3.11
C GLY A 37 21.96 -3.98 -3.19
N GLU A 38 22.27 -4.62 -2.05
CA GLU A 38 22.72 -6.02 -2.01
C GLU A 38 21.77 -6.96 -1.25
N GLY A 39 20.91 -6.44 -0.37
CA GLY A 39 19.91 -7.22 0.36
C GLY A 39 18.54 -7.22 -0.31
N ASP A 40 17.78 -8.30 -0.13
CA ASP A 40 16.38 -8.38 -0.51
C ASP A 40 15.49 -7.96 0.67
N PHE A 41 14.28 -7.47 0.37
CA PHE A 41 13.33 -7.09 1.43
C PHE A 41 12.99 -8.29 2.35
N GLU A 42 12.95 -9.49 1.78
CA GLU A 42 12.74 -10.74 2.51
C GLU A 42 13.82 -10.99 3.58
N ASP A 43 15.05 -10.52 3.38
CA ASP A 43 16.14 -10.68 4.37
C ASP A 43 15.84 -9.92 5.68
N LEU A 44 15.02 -8.87 5.62
CA LEU A 44 14.56 -8.16 6.82
C LEU A 44 13.77 -9.07 7.76
N ALA A 45 13.12 -10.13 7.25
CA ALA A 45 12.40 -11.08 8.09
C ALA A 45 13.34 -11.88 9.01
N GLU A 46 14.60 -12.10 8.63
CA GLU A 46 15.59 -12.76 9.50
C GLU A 46 15.98 -11.90 10.70
N VAL A 47 15.95 -10.57 10.53
CA VAL A 47 16.38 -9.60 11.55
C VAL A 47 15.21 -9.09 12.39
N LEU A 48 14.10 -8.75 11.75
CA LEU A 48 12.93 -8.12 12.37
C LEU A 48 11.82 -9.12 12.70
N GLY A 49 11.81 -10.28 12.04
CA GLY A 49 10.73 -11.26 12.11
C GLY A 49 9.54 -10.90 11.20
N GLU A 50 8.83 -11.93 10.74
CA GLU A 50 7.73 -11.81 9.75
C GLU A 50 6.68 -10.76 10.12
N HIS A 51 6.35 -10.63 11.41
CA HIS A 51 5.33 -9.68 11.85
C HIS A 51 5.70 -8.23 11.50
N TRP A 52 6.93 -7.82 11.82
CA TRP A 52 7.39 -6.45 11.60
C TRP A 52 7.73 -6.21 10.13
N THR A 53 8.26 -7.21 9.42
CA THR A 53 8.46 -7.12 7.96
C THR A 53 7.14 -6.93 7.21
N ASN A 54 6.08 -7.66 7.60
CA ASN A 54 4.75 -7.45 7.02
C ASN A 54 4.17 -6.06 7.36
N ALA A 55 4.46 -5.52 8.55
CA ALA A 55 4.06 -4.17 8.91
C ALA A 55 4.77 -3.11 8.05
N LEU A 56 6.08 -3.29 7.78
CA LEU A 56 6.84 -2.41 6.88
C LEU A 56 6.31 -2.45 5.45
N TRP A 57 6.00 -3.65 4.92
CA TRP A 57 5.35 -3.78 3.62
C TRP A 57 4.02 -3.03 3.59
N GLY A 58 3.23 -3.17 4.65
CA GLY A 58 1.97 -2.44 4.83
C GLY A 58 2.16 -0.92 4.83
N CYS A 59 3.21 -0.40 5.48
CA CYS A 59 3.52 1.03 5.49
C CYS A 59 3.80 1.57 4.08
N ALA A 60 4.66 0.90 3.30
CA ALA A 60 4.94 1.30 1.92
C ALA A 60 3.69 1.19 1.03
N PHE A 61 2.89 0.14 1.22
CA PHE A 61 1.62 -0.01 0.51
C PHE A 61 0.63 1.12 0.83
N GLU A 62 0.46 1.46 2.11
CA GLU A 62 -0.44 2.55 2.52
C GLU A 62 0.02 3.92 2.01
N ASP A 63 1.34 4.19 2.04
CA ASP A 63 1.90 5.42 1.46
C ASP A 63 1.61 5.51 -0.04
N PHE A 64 1.87 4.44 -0.80
CA PHE A 64 1.55 4.34 -2.23
C PHE A 64 0.08 4.68 -2.54
N LEU A 65 -0.88 4.28 -1.70
CA LEU A 65 -2.31 4.57 -1.91
C LEU A 65 -2.62 6.08 -1.84
N THR A 66 -1.75 6.88 -1.21
CA THR A 66 -1.91 8.34 -1.08
C THR A 66 -1.33 9.11 -2.26
N GLN A 67 -0.47 8.50 -3.07
CA GLN A 67 0.30 9.20 -4.10
C GLN A 67 -0.49 9.36 -5.41
N ASP A 68 -0.23 10.47 -6.11
CA ASP A 68 -0.70 10.73 -7.48
C ASP A 68 0.48 10.58 -8.44
N PHE A 69 0.34 9.71 -9.45
CA PHE A 69 1.32 9.42 -10.49
C PHE A 69 0.97 10.14 -11.80
N GLU A 70 1.91 10.15 -12.75
CA GLU A 70 1.66 10.67 -14.09
C GLU A 70 0.68 9.79 -14.88
N GLY A 71 -0.24 10.44 -15.60
CA GLY A 71 -1.23 9.77 -16.44
C GLY A 71 -2.67 9.84 -15.88
N GLU A 72 -3.61 9.22 -16.60
CA GLU A 72 -5.00 9.08 -16.13
C GLU A 72 -5.43 7.60 -16.24
N PRO A 73 -5.80 6.95 -15.13
CA PRO A 73 -5.93 7.48 -13.76
C PRO A 73 -4.58 7.77 -13.08
N SER A 74 -4.52 8.84 -12.27
CA SER A 74 -3.31 9.21 -11.50
C SER A 74 -3.15 8.43 -10.19
N ASN A 75 -4.24 7.91 -9.62
CA ASN A 75 -4.22 7.26 -8.30
C ASN A 75 -4.96 5.91 -8.32
N MET A 76 -4.35 4.90 -7.68
CA MET A 76 -4.87 3.53 -7.69
C MET A 76 -6.19 3.40 -6.94
N VAL A 77 -6.37 4.12 -5.83
CA VAL A 77 -7.62 4.07 -5.04
C VAL A 77 -8.79 4.57 -5.86
N ASP A 78 -8.63 5.71 -6.54
CA ASP A 78 -9.67 6.28 -7.38
C ASP A 78 -10.06 5.32 -8.51
N GLU A 79 -9.07 4.73 -9.18
CA GLU A 79 -9.34 3.77 -10.26
C GLU A 79 -9.96 2.47 -9.74
N TYR A 80 -9.48 1.99 -8.59
CA TYR A 80 -10.02 0.79 -7.95
C TYR A 80 -11.50 0.99 -7.63
N LEU A 81 -11.86 2.07 -6.94
CA LEU A 81 -13.23 2.35 -6.57
C LEU A 81 -14.13 2.56 -7.80
N LYS A 82 -13.62 3.21 -8.85
CA LYS A 82 -14.33 3.37 -10.13
C LYS A 82 -14.61 2.04 -10.83
N ARG A 83 -13.63 1.12 -10.92
CA ARG A 83 -13.79 -0.16 -11.64
C ARG A 83 -14.44 -1.27 -10.81
N ARG A 84 -14.19 -1.28 -9.49
CA ARG A 84 -14.47 -2.42 -8.60
C ARG A 84 -15.21 -2.05 -7.32
N GLY A 85 -15.40 -0.78 -7.00
CA GLY A 85 -16.02 -0.35 -5.74
C GLY A 85 -17.41 -0.94 -5.49
N TRP A 86 -18.16 -1.32 -6.53
CA TRP A 86 -19.46 -2.00 -6.38
C TRP A 86 -19.38 -3.41 -5.78
N LYS A 87 -18.19 -4.04 -5.79
CA LYS A 87 -17.95 -5.33 -5.14
C LYS A 87 -17.63 -5.20 -3.65
N GLU A 88 -17.39 -3.98 -3.18
CA GLU A 88 -17.03 -3.68 -1.81
C GLU A 88 -18.26 -3.31 -0.98
N SER A 89 -18.21 -3.61 0.32
CA SER A 89 -19.21 -3.10 1.26
C SER A 89 -19.15 -1.57 1.35
N ALA A 90 -20.23 -0.93 1.80
CA ALA A 90 -20.24 0.53 1.99
C ALA A 90 -19.14 1.00 2.96
N GLN A 91 -18.89 0.24 4.02
CA GLN A 91 -17.83 0.53 4.99
C GLN A 91 -16.43 0.37 4.39
N ALA A 92 -16.18 -0.71 3.65
CA ALA A 92 -14.89 -0.94 2.99
C ALA A 92 -14.58 0.15 1.96
N ARG A 93 -15.58 0.56 1.16
CA ARG A 93 -15.43 1.69 0.23
C ARG A 93 -15.04 2.99 0.94
N ALA A 94 -15.70 3.30 2.04
CA ALA A 94 -15.40 4.50 2.82
C ALA A 94 -14.00 4.45 3.43
N TYR A 95 -13.58 3.29 3.93
CA TYR A 95 -12.24 3.06 4.44
C TYR A 95 -11.17 3.24 3.35
N ILE A 96 -11.35 2.57 2.21
CA ILE A 96 -10.43 2.68 1.06
C ILE A 96 -10.35 4.12 0.56
N ALA A 97 -11.48 4.83 0.43
CA ALA A 97 -11.48 6.23 0.04
C ALA A 97 -10.75 7.13 1.06
N ALA A 98 -10.85 6.83 2.36
CA ALA A 98 -10.15 7.56 3.40
C ALA A 98 -8.64 7.34 3.37
N LEU A 99 -8.17 6.14 3.01
CA LEU A 99 -6.73 5.85 2.85
C LEU A 99 -6.07 6.79 1.84
N ARG A 100 -6.73 7.06 0.71
CA ARG A 100 -6.24 7.99 -0.34
C ARG A 100 -5.83 9.36 0.20
N THR A 101 -6.51 9.84 1.24
CA THR A 101 -6.28 11.17 1.83
C THR A 101 -5.66 11.08 3.22
N SER A 102 -5.18 9.90 3.61
CA SER A 102 -4.53 9.70 4.90
C SER A 102 -3.13 10.31 4.89
N VAL A 103 -2.61 10.65 6.07
CA VAL A 103 -1.27 11.21 6.23
C VAL A 103 -0.51 10.32 7.20
N MET A 104 0.59 9.74 6.73
CA MET A 104 1.50 8.97 7.58
C MET A 104 2.01 9.88 8.72
N SER A 105 1.80 9.46 9.97
CA SER A 105 2.10 10.27 11.15
C SER A 105 2.66 9.40 12.26
N LEU A 106 3.81 9.79 12.83
CA LEU A 106 4.37 9.17 14.03
C LEU A 106 3.95 9.98 15.26
N TYR A 107 3.28 9.34 16.21
CA TYR A 107 2.88 9.96 17.47
C TYR A 107 3.81 9.50 18.59
N GLU A 108 4.58 10.42 19.15
CA GLU A 108 5.35 10.16 20.36
C GLU A 108 4.41 10.10 21.57
N VAL A 109 4.56 9.07 22.39
CA VAL A 109 3.90 8.98 23.70
C VAL A 109 4.96 9.21 24.77
N SER A 110 4.85 10.33 25.49
CA SER A 110 5.71 10.73 26.62
C SER A 110 4.95 10.75 27.93
#